data_AF-A0A1Y0RGA0-F1
#
_entry.id   AF-A0A1Y0RGA0-F1
#
_cell.length_a   1.000
_cell.length_b   1.000
_cell.length_c   1.000
_cell.angle_alpha   90.00
_cell.angle_beta   90.00
_cell.angle_gamma   90.00
#
_symmetry.space_group_name_H-M   'P 1'
#
loop_
_entity.id
_entity.type
_entity.pdbx_description
1 polymer ?
#
loop_
_entity_poly.entity_id
_entity_poly.type
_entity_poly.pdbx_seq_one_letter_code
_entity_poly.pdbx_strand_id
1 'polypeptide(L)'
;MKVCIVGAGAIGGYMGAKLAHSGAQVTLIARGAHLQAIQEKGLILRHSYGAERLWTLIDEPIANQSFETLNDLEEVLFYRCQSLLQQQNLIQGLASFHWWINIGV
;
A
#
# COMPACT_ATOMS: atom_id res chain seq x y z
N MET A 1 -17.12 12.81 0.85
CA MET A 1 -15.65 12.99 0.78
C MET A 1 -15.19 12.77 -0.66
N LYS A 2 -14.31 13.62 -1.20
CA LYS A 2 -13.74 13.50 -2.56
C LYS A 2 -12.27 13.09 -2.47
N VAL A 3 -11.85 12.07 -3.20
CA VAL A 3 -10.48 11.52 -3.15
C VAL A 3 -9.94 11.37 -4.56
N CYS A 4 -8.73 11.85 -4.82
CA CYS A 4 -8.01 11.64 -6.07
C CYS A 4 -6.84 10.70 -5.83
N ILE A 5 -6.70 9.65 -6.64
CA ILE A 5 -5.62 8.68 -6.55
C ILE A 5 -4.80 8.74 -7.82
N VAL A 6 -3.53 9.11 -7.69
CA VAL A 6 -2.58 9.20 -8.81
C VAL A 6 -1.99 7.82 -9.06
N GLY A 7 -2.41 7.19 -10.16
CA GLY A 7 -1.97 5.85 -10.55
C GLY A 7 -2.94 4.75 -10.15
N ALA A 8 -3.77 4.30 -11.10
CA ALA A 8 -4.63 3.11 -10.94
C ALA A 8 -3.85 1.78 -11.12
N GLY A 9 -2.66 1.65 -10.51
CA GLY A 9 -1.91 0.40 -10.48
C GLY A 9 -2.50 -0.62 -9.50
N ALA A 10 -1.72 -1.63 -9.08
CA ALA A 10 -2.20 -2.66 -8.15
C ALA A 10 -2.77 -2.06 -6.85
N ILE A 11 -1.99 -1.21 -6.18
CA ILE A 11 -2.40 -0.60 -4.90
C ILE A 11 -3.42 0.52 -5.10
N GLY A 12 -3.17 1.44 -6.03
CA GLY A 12 -4.07 2.57 -6.27
C GLY A 12 -5.45 2.13 -6.80
N GLY A 13 -5.49 1.08 -7.63
CA GLY A 13 -6.73 0.45 -8.07
C GLY A 13 -7.45 -0.26 -6.92
N TYR A 14 -6.73 -1.00 -6.07
CA TYR A 14 -7.30 -1.62 -4.87
C TYR A 14 -7.91 -0.57 -3.93
N MET A 15 -7.15 0.45 -3.56
CA MET A 15 -7.61 1.52 -2.69
C MET A 15 -8.78 2.29 -3.31
N GLY A 16 -8.69 2.63 -4.60
CA GLY A 16 -9.73 3.33 -5.32
C GLY A 16 -11.05 2.55 -5.34
N ALA A 17 -10.99 1.24 -5.59
CA ALA A 17 -12.16 0.37 -5.52
C ALA A 17 -12.77 0.32 -4.11
N LYS A 18 -11.95 0.15 -3.07
CA LYS A 18 -12.43 0.06 -1.68
C LYS A 18 -13.02 1.39 -1.18
N LEU A 19 -12.43 2.53 -1.55
CA LEU A 19 -12.92 3.86 -1.19
C LEU A 19 -14.19 4.25 -1.96
N ALA A 20 -14.28 3.90 -3.24
CA ALA A 20 -15.51 4.09 -4.00
C ALA A 20 -16.64 3.24 -3.42
N HIS A 21 -16.34 1.99 -3.03
CA HIS A 21 -17.30 1.09 -2.38
C HIS A 21 -17.81 1.61 -1.03
N SER A 22 -16.99 2.37 -0.27
CA SER A 22 -17.42 3.00 0.98
C SER A 22 -18.17 4.32 0.80
N GLY A 23 -18.48 4.72 -0.44
CA GLY A 23 -19.29 5.90 -0.76
C GLY A 23 -18.50 7.20 -0.94
N ALA A 24 -17.16 7.14 -1.00
CA ALA A 24 -16.38 8.30 -1.39
C ALA A 24 -16.51 8.58 -2.91
N GLN A 25 -16.51 9.86 -3.30
CA GLN A 25 -16.35 10.24 -4.71
C GLN A 25 -14.87 10.13 -5.08
N VAL A 26 -14.50 9.09 -5.82
CA VAL A 26 -13.10 8.80 -6.18
C VAL A 26 -12.83 9.16 -7.64
N THR A 27 -11.76 9.92 -7.87
CA THR A 27 -11.16 10.12 -9.19
C THR A 27 -9.85 9.33 -9.27
N LEU A 28 -9.70 8.51 -10.30
CA LEU A 28 -8.47 7.77 -10.57
C LEU A 28 -7.73 8.38 -11.75
N ILE A 29 -6.45 8.67 -11.57
CA ILE A 29 -5.56 9.03 -12.69
C ILE A 29 -4.93 7.75 -13.22
N ALA A 30 -5.29 7.42 -14.46
CA ALA A 30 -4.71 6.32 -15.23
C ALA A 30 -4.25 6.85 -16.60
N ARG A 31 -3.48 6.05 -17.34
CA ARG A 31 -3.00 6.41 -18.68
C ARG A 31 -3.05 5.23 -19.64
N GLY A 32 -3.07 5.53 -20.94
CA GLY A 32 -3.01 4.53 -22.02
C GLY A 32 -4.13 3.50 -21.95
N ALA A 33 -3.80 2.25 -22.27
CA ALA A 33 -4.76 1.14 -22.32
C ALA A 33 -5.50 0.89 -21.01
N HIS A 34 -4.89 1.18 -19.85
CA HIS A 34 -5.55 0.97 -18.57
C HIS A 34 -6.66 2.01 -18.31
N LEU A 35 -6.44 3.27 -18.71
CA LEU A 35 -7.48 4.30 -18.66
C LEU A 35 -8.66 3.94 -19.57
N GLN A 36 -8.38 3.50 -20.81
CA GLN A 36 -9.42 3.07 -21.75
C GLN A 36 -10.26 1.93 -21.17
N ALA A 37 -9.61 0.91 -20.60
CA ALA A 37 -10.31 -0.21 -19.98
C ALA A 37 -11.21 0.23 -18.81
N ILE A 38 -10.76 1.17 -17.96
CA ILE A 38 -11.57 1.71 -16.87
C ILE A 38 -12.76 2.50 -17.39
N GLN A 39 -12.59 3.31 -18.45
CA GLN A 39 -13.67 4.09 -19.04
C GLN A 39 -14.76 3.20 -19.67
N GLU A 40 -14.35 2.11 -20.33
CA GLU A 40 -15.27 1.19 -21.00
C GLU A 40 -15.99 0.24 -20.03
N LYS A 41 -15.27 -0.27 -19.02
CA LYS A 41 -15.74 -1.42 -18.21
C LYS A 41 -15.87 -1.09 -16.72
N GLY A 42 -15.48 0.11 -16.31
CA GLY A 42 -15.28 0.47 -14.91
C GLY A 42 -14.02 -0.16 -14.33
N LEU A 43 -13.73 0.19 -13.07
CA LEU A 43 -12.66 -0.43 -12.29
C LEU A 43 -13.15 -1.75 -11.70
N ILE A 44 -12.51 -2.87 -12.07
CA ILE A 44 -12.90 -4.21 -11.60
C ILE A 44 -11.83 -4.73 -10.63
N LEU A 45 -12.20 -4.91 -9.36
CA LEU A 45 -11.37 -5.56 -8.35
C LEU A 45 -11.78 -7.03 -8.21
N ARG A 46 -10.87 -7.96 -8.52
CA ARG A 46 -11.08 -9.41 -8.35
C ARG A 46 -10.34 -9.89 -7.11
N HIS A 47 -11.04 -10.60 -6.24
CA HIS A 47 -10.47 -11.26 -5.07
C HIS A 47 -10.57 -12.77 -5.25
N SER A 48 -9.51 -13.48 -4.90
CA SER A 48 -9.44 -14.94 -5.05
C SER A 48 -9.82 -15.70 -3.77
N TYR A 49 -9.62 -15.14 -2.57
CA TYR A 49 -9.89 -15.83 -1.29
C TYR A 49 -10.25 -14.81 -0.20
N GLY A 50 -11.08 -15.19 0.76
CA GLY A 50 -11.57 -14.34 1.85
C GLY A 50 -10.47 -13.59 2.62
N ALA A 51 -10.83 -12.45 3.20
CA ALA A 51 -9.92 -11.45 3.75
C ALA A 51 -9.20 -11.87 5.04
N GLU A 52 -8.02 -11.27 5.31
CA GLU A 52 -7.56 -11.04 6.68
C GLU A 52 -6.68 -9.79 6.88
N ARG A 53 -6.57 -9.39 8.15
CA ARG A 53 -6.51 -8.03 8.72
C ARG A 53 -5.34 -7.13 8.28
N LEU A 54 -5.62 -5.82 8.21
CA LEU A 54 -4.64 -4.74 8.15
C LEU A 54 -3.77 -4.80 9.41
N TRP A 55 -2.45 -4.80 9.23
CA TRP A 55 -1.50 -5.03 10.29
C TRP A 55 -1.21 -3.74 11.05
N THR A 56 -1.18 -3.84 12.37
CA THR A 56 -0.83 -2.77 13.33
C THR A 56 0.59 -2.19 13.13
N LEU A 57 1.35 -2.67 12.15
CA LEU A 57 2.68 -2.17 11.78
C LEU A 57 2.69 -1.31 10.51
N ILE A 58 1.54 -1.09 9.86
CA ILE A 58 1.42 -0.19 8.70
C ILE A 58 0.94 1.21 9.14
N ASP A 59 1.26 1.62 10.36
CA ASP A 59 1.04 2.99 10.83
C ASP A 59 2.16 3.92 10.33
N GLU A 60 2.09 4.18 9.03
CA GLU A 60 2.44 5.38 8.25
C GLU A 60 2.79 4.87 6.85
N PRO A 61 1.84 4.88 5.90
CA PRO A 61 2.19 4.68 4.51
C PRO A 61 3.18 5.79 4.12
N ILE A 62 4.45 5.44 3.92
CA ILE A 62 5.44 6.28 3.24
C ILE A 62 4.87 6.76 1.89
N ALA A 63 3.94 5.98 1.32
CA ALA A 63 3.13 6.34 0.17
C ALA A 63 2.33 7.67 0.29
N ASN A 64 2.15 8.22 1.51
CA ASN A 64 1.44 9.49 1.74
C ASN A 64 2.36 10.69 2.02
N GLN A 65 3.68 10.50 2.07
CA GLN A 65 4.63 11.61 2.20
C GLN A 65 5.34 11.81 0.87
N SER A 66 5.28 13.03 0.32
CA SER A 66 6.11 13.42 -0.82
C SER A 66 7.48 13.84 -0.32
N PHE A 67 8.52 13.30 -0.92
CA PHE A 67 9.91 13.65 -0.64
C PHE A 67 10.41 14.55 -1.76
N GLU A 68 11.11 15.63 -1.40
CA GLU A 68 11.69 16.57 -2.36
C GLU A 68 12.84 15.90 -3.13
N THR A 69 13.61 15.03 -2.45
CA THR A 69 14.69 14.26 -3.05
C THR A 69 14.61 12.77 -2.74
N LEU A 70 15.32 11.96 -3.54
CA LEU A 70 15.47 10.53 -3.27
C LEU A 70 16.22 10.25 -1.97
N ASN A 71 17.17 11.12 -1.59
CA ASN A 71 17.90 10.99 -0.34
C ASN A 71 16.99 11.14 0.88
N ASP A 72 16.03 12.07 0.84
CA ASP A 72 15.08 12.27 1.94
C ASP A 72 14.18 11.03 2.14
N LEU A 73 13.78 10.40 1.04
CA LEU A 73 13.04 9.13 1.07
C LEU A 73 13.91 8.00 1.64
N GLU A 74 15.16 7.90 1.18
CA GLU A 74 16.10 6.87 1.61
C GLU A 74 16.39 6.96 3.12
N GLU A 75 16.56 8.16 3.66
CA GLU A 75 16.80 8.39 5.08
C GLU A 75 15.62 7.93 5.95
N VAL A 76 14.39 8.29 5.56
CA VAL A 76 13.19 7.85 6.28
C VAL A 76 13.00 6.33 6.21
N LEU A 77 13.25 5.73 5.04
CA LEU A 77 13.24 4.27 4.87
C LEU A 77 14.28 3.59 5.77
N PHE A 78 15.49 4.15 5.83
CA PHE A 78 16.57 3.61 6.65
C PHE A 78 16.20 3.57 8.14
N TYR A 79 15.71 4.69 8.69
CA TYR A 79 15.31 4.75 10.10
C TYR A 79 14.15 3.81 10.44
N ARG A 80 13.16 3.69 9.53
CA ARG A 80 12.03 2.77 9.74
C ARG A 80 12.48 1.31 9.68
N CYS A 81 13.35 0.94 8.73
CA CYS A 81 13.96 -0.38 8.69
C CYS A 81 14.71 -0.72 9.99
N GLN A 82 15.48 0.22 10.54
CA GLN A 82 16.15 0.03 11.84
C GLN A 82 15.17 -0.20 12.99
N SER A 83 14.06 0.57 13.04
CA SER A 83 13.03 0.39 14.06
C SER A 83 12.32 -0.96 13.95
N LEU A 84 12.00 -1.40 12.73
CA LEU A 84 11.38 -2.70 12.49
C LEU A 84 12.32 -3.86 12.84
N LEU A 85 13.63 -3.71 12.62
CA LEU A 85 14.63 -4.70 13.04
C LEU A 85 14.65 -4.91 14.56
N GLN A 86 14.18 -3.95 15.36
CA GLN A 86 14.05 -4.11 16.81
C GLN A 86 12.76 -4.82 17.23
N GLN A 87 11.83 -5.06 16.30
CA GLN A 87 10.50 -5.64 16.56
C GLN A 87 10.33 -7.05 15.96
N GLN A 88 11.43 -7.78 15.75
CA GLN A 88 11.45 -9.08 15.07
C GLN A 88 10.43 -10.09 15.61
N ASN A 89 10.29 -10.21 16.94
CA ASN A 89 9.35 -11.17 17.54
C ASN A 89 7.87 -10.85 17.22
N LEU A 90 7.51 -9.56 17.19
CA LEU A 90 6.16 -9.13 16.85
C LEU A 90 5.85 -9.41 15.37
N ILE A 91 6.82 -9.14 14.48
CA ILE A 91 6.70 -9.39 13.05
C ILE A 91 6.57 -10.89 12.77
N GLN A 92 7.43 -11.74 13.37
CA GLN A 92 7.37 -13.19 13.20
C GLN A 92 6.01 -13.77 13.62
N GLY A 93 5.44 -13.28 14.74
CA GLY A 93 4.17 -13.76 15.28
C GLY A 93 2.94 -13.37 14.46
N LEU A 94 2.93 -12.17 13.85
CA LEU A 94 1.79 -11.69 13.07
C LEU A 94 1.84 -12.13 11.60
N ALA A 95 3.04 -12.41 11.09
CA ALA A 95 3.25 -12.66 9.68
C ALA A 95 3.24 -14.09 9.20
N SER A 96 3.42 -15.03 10.14
CA SER A 96 3.90 -16.35 9.77
C SER A 96 5.17 -16.30 8.90
N PHE A 97 5.95 -15.21 8.94
CA PHE A 97 7.28 -15.09 8.33
C PHE A 97 8.37 -15.65 9.25
N HIS A 98 8.17 -16.89 9.71
CA HIS A 98 9.11 -17.71 10.46
C HIS A 98 10.51 -17.86 9.83
N TRP A 99 10.67 -17.53 8.54
CA TRP A 99 11.93 -17.54 7.79
C TRP A 99 12.62 -16.16 7.74
N TRP A 100 11.98 -15.09 8.24
CA TRP A 100 12.55 -13.74 8.22
C TRP A 100 13.61 -13.57 9.31
N ILE A 101 14.83 -13.95 8.92
CA ILE A 101 16.13 -13.42 9.28
C ILE A 101 16.49 -13.38 10.79
N ASN A 102 17.15 -14.45 11.24
CA ASN A 102 18.19 -14.39 12.28
C ASN A 102 19.47 -13.81 11.66
N ILE A 103 19.60 -12.48 11.54
CA ILE A 103 20.94 -11.87 11.43
C ILE A 103 21.41 -11.74 12.87
N GLY A 104 22.31 -12.64 13.26
CA GLY A 104 22.95 -12.61 14.57
C GLY A 104 23.65 -11.28 14.81
N VAL A 105 23.40 -10.73 15.99
CA VAL A 105 24.36 -9.91 16.73
C VAL A 105 25.04 -10.83 17.73
#